data_AF-A0A5Q8CEI1-F1
#
_entry.id   AF-A0A5Q8CEI1-F1
#
_cell.length_a   1.000
_cell.length_b   1.000
_cell.length_c   1.000
_cell.angle_alpha   90.00
_cell.angle_beta   90.00
_cell.angle_gamma   90.00
#
_symmetry.space_group_name_H-M   'P 1'
#
loop_
_entity.id
_entity.type
_entity.pdbx_description
1 polymer ?
#
loop_
_entity_poly.entity_id
_entity_poly.type
_entity_poly.pdbx_seq_one_letter_code
_entity_poly.pdbx_strand_id
1 'polypeptide(L)' 'EILTKVEKRSDFQYIKEVGWSSDGYTVTYYTTDKAKVEITYDPVTGEPK' A
#
# COMPACT_ATOMS: atom_id res chain seq x y z
N GLU A 1 2.86 5.52 -9.20
CA GLU A 1 1.47 5.87 -8.85
C GLU A 1 0.91 5.11 -7.65
N ILE A 2 1.29 3.85 -7.40
CA ILE A 2 0.75 3.03 -6.29
C ILE A 2 0.87 3.72 -4.93
N LEU A 3 2.05 4.21 -4.55
CA LEU A 3 2.25 4.90 -3.26
C LEU A 3 1.36 6.14 -3.15
N THR A 4 1.27 6.93 -4.22
CA THR A 4 0.38 8.10 -4.27
C THR A 4 -1.09 7.73 -4.09
N LYS A 5 -1.55 6.57 -4.60
CA LYS A 5 -2.92 6.09 -4.34
C LYS A 5 -3.12 5.78 -2.85
N VAL A 6 -2.14 5.15 -2.21
CA VAL A 6 -2.16 4.84 -0.77
C VAL A 6 -2.16 6.12 0.07
N GLU A 7 -1.26 7.06 -0.24
CA GLU A 7 -1.12 8.34 0.48
C GLU A 7 -2.35 9.25 0.35
N LYS A 8 -3.12 9.12 -0.73
CA LYS A 8 -4.36 9.89 -0.95
C LYS A 8 -5.57 9.31 -0.23
N ARG A 9 -5.47 8.14 0.42
CA ARG A 9 -6.61 7.59 1.16
C ARG A 9 -6.90 8.42 2.41
N SER A 10 -8.17 8.60 2.73
CA SER A 10 -8.61 9.41 3.86
C SER A 10 -8.18 8.86 5.22
N ASP A 11 -7.94 7.56 5.31
CA ASP A 11 -7.52 6.83 6.50
C ASP A 11 -6.00 6.75 6.65
N PHE A 12 -5.21 7.18 5.64
CA PHE A 12 -3.76 7.02 5.63
C PHE A 12 -3.05 7.84 6.72
N GLN A 13 -2.08 7.22 7.40
CA GLN A 13 -1.22 7.88 8.37
C GLN A 13 0.26 7.88 7.96
N TYR A 14 0.86 6.71 7.75
CA TYR A 14 2.25 6.59 7.25
C TYR A 14 2.51 5.22 6.62
N ILE A 15 3.49 5.16 5.71
CA ILE A 15 4.00 3.89 5.16
C ILE A 15 4.98 3.27 6.15
N LYS A 16 4.77 1.99 6.46
CA LYS A 16 5.67 1.21 7.30
C LYS A 16 6.75 0.53 6.48
N GLU A 17 6.37 -0.13 5.40
CA GLU A 17 7.26 -0.94 4.58
C GLU A 17 6.73 -1.05 3.15
N VAL A 18 7.65 -1.17 2.19
CA VAL A 18 7.35 -1.53 0.81
C VAL A 18 8.22 -2.71 0.41
N GLY A 19 7.63 -3.65 -0.31
CA GLY A 19 8.28 -4.89 -0.73
C GLY A 19 8.00 -5.21 -2.19
N TRP A 20 8.93 -5.94 -2.82
CA TRP A 20 8.77 -6.45 -4.17
C TRP A 20 9.05 -7.95 -4.19
N SER A 21 8.14 -8.71 -4.78
CA SER A 21 8.29 -10.16 -4.98
C SER A 21 7.68 -10.58 -6.32
N SER A 22 7.74 -11.87 -6.64
CA SER A 22 7.04 -12.47 -7.77
C SER A 22 5.51 -12.24 -7.73
N ASP A 23 4.95 -12.05 -6.54
CA ASP A 23 3.51 -11.86 -6.35
C ASP A 23 3.06 -10.41 -6.63
N GLY A 24 3.97 -9.44 -6.54
CA GLY A 24 3.71 -8.05 -6.88
C GLY A 24 4.43 -7.05 -5.99
N TYR A 25 3.89 -5.84 -5.93
CA TYR A 25 4.40 -4.77 -5.08
C TYR A 25 3.56 -4.65 -3.82
N THR A 26 4.12 -5.04 -2.67
CA THR A 26 3.43 -5.00 -1.38
C THR A 26 3.68 -3.67 -0.69
N VAL A 27 2.61 -3.03 -0.23
CA VAL A 27 2.67 -1.81 0.59
C VAL A 27 2.02 -2.09 1.92
N THR A 28 2.80 -1.87 2.99
CA THR A 28 2.34 -1.95 4.37
C THR A 28 2.28 -0.54 4.93
N TYR A 29 1.11 -0.11 5.39
CA TYR A 29 0.90 1.22 5.96
C TYR A 29 0.03 1.15 7.23
N TYR A 30 0.08 2.21 8.01
CA TYR A 30 -0.81 2.41 9.14
C TYR A 30 -1.84 3.47 8.83
N THR A 31 -3.02 3.31 9.41
CA THR A 31 -4.13 4.26 9.35
C THR A 31 -4.21 5.11 10.62
N THR A 32 -5.00 6.18 10.59
CA THR A 32 -5.13 7.14 11.71
C THR A 32 -5.71 6.51 12.98
N ASP A 33 -6.47 5.43 12.85
CA ASP A 33 -6.99 4.60 13.96
C ASP A 33 -5.98 3.56 14.46
N LYS A 34 -4.74 3.60 13.93
CA LYS A 34 -3.61 2.70 14.24
C LYS A 34 -3.78 1.27 13.70
N ALA A 35 -4.72 1.02 12.80
CA ALA A 35 -4.77 -0.27 12.12
C ALA A 35 -3.56 -0.43 11.18
N LYS A 36 -3.04 -1.66 11.10
CA LYS A 36 -2.01 -2.05 10.11
C LYS A 36 -2.73 -2.60 8.88
N VAL A 37 -2.42 -2.06 7.71
CA VAL A 37 -2.94 -2.52 6.43
C VAL A 37 -1.78 -2.98 5.56
N GLU A 38 -1.95 -4.14 4.91
CA GLU A 38 -0.99 -4.73 3.99
C GLU A 38 -1.73 -5.10 2.71
N ILE A 39 -1.30 -4.54 1.57
CA ILE A 39 -1.94 -4.75 0.27
C ILE A 39 -0.86 -5.03 -0.76
N THR A 40 -1.05 -6.08 -1.56
CA THR A 40 -0.22 -6.37 -2.73
C THR A 40 -0.89 -5.81 -3.97
N TYR A 41 -0.11 -5.09 -4.77
CA TYR A 41 -0.55 -4.46 -6.01
C TYR A 41 0.09 -5.14 -7.21
N ASP A 42 -0.67 -5.21 -8.31
CA ASP A 42 -0.08 -5.44 -9.62
C ASP A 42 0.82 -4.24 -9.98
N PRO A 43 2.10 -4.45 -10.28
CA PRO A 43 3.03 -3.34 -10.51
C PRO A 43 2.86 -2.68 -11.88
N VAL A 44 2.17 -3.32 -12.82
CA VAL A 44 1.91 -2.80 -14.17
C VAL A 44 0.64 -1.95 -14.16
N THR A 45 -0.45 -2.45 -13.57
CA THR A 45 -1.75 -1.73 -13.55
C THR A 45 -1.92 -0.84 -12.32
N GLY A 46 -1.21 -1.14 -11.23
CA GLY A 46 -1.38 -0.47 -9.94
C GLY A 46 -2.73 -0.76 -9.27
N GLU A 47 -3.38 -1.87 -9.62
CA GLU A 47 -4.60 -2.36 -8.97
C GLU A 47 -4.26 -3.35 -7.84
N PRO A 48 -5.05 -3.40 -6.75
CA PRO A 48 -4.90 -4.41 -5.72
C PRO A 48 -5.13 -5.82 -6.28
N LYS A 49 -4.34 -6.79 -5.82
CA LYS A 49 -4.55 -8.22 -6.04
C LYS A 49 -5.36 -8.87 -4.93
#